data_AF-A0A067L9L7-F1
#
_entry.id   AF-A0A067L9L7-F1
#
_cell.length_a   1.000
_cell.length_b   1.000
_cell.length_c   1.000
_cell.angle_alpha   90.00
_cell.angle_beta   90.00
_cell.angle_gamma   90.00
#
_symmetry.space_group_name_H-M   'P 1'
#
loop_
_entity.id
_entity.type
_entity.pdbx_description
1 polymer ?
#
loop_
_entity_poly.entity_id
_entity_poly.type
_entity_poly.pdbx_seq_one_letter_code
_entity_poly.pdbx_strand_id
1 'polypeptide(L)'
;MFMTDYEEKLVKSPEPSWEQLVDGTEFMVCMIEASTESERLKKISKFEDFLGIGDEASKLMQEQKAKARILQSVLAAEDAKEAERKALKAKL
;
A
#
# COMPACT_ATOMS: atom_id res chain seq x y z
N MET A 1 -11.50 -29.91 -3.66
CA MET A 1 -10.90 -28.74 -2.98
C MET A 1 -10.26 -27.91 -4.07
N PHE A 2 -10.83 -26.76 -4.42
CA PHE A 2 -10.26 -25.92 -5.49
C PHE A 2 -9.06 -25.18 -4.91
N MET A 3 -7.86 -25.58 -5.34
CA MET A 3 -6.64 -24.80 -5.16
C MET A 3 -6.91 -23.42 -5.77
N THR A 4 -6.69 -22.34 -5.02
CA THR A 4 -6.94 -20.99 -5.53
C THR A 4 -5.89 -20.65 -6.60
N ASP A 5 -6.24 -19.77 -7.54
CA ASP A 5 -5.32 -19.29 -8.59
C ASP A 5 -4.01 -18.69 -8.02
N TYR A 6 -4.02 -18.29 -6.74
CA TYR A 6 -2.84 -17.86 -6.01
C TYR A 6 -1.91 -19.03 -5.63
N GLU A 7 -2.47 -20.10 -5.06
CA GLU A 7 -1.72 -21.32 -4.69
C GLU A 7 -1.11 -21.99 -5.93
N GLU A 8 -1.83 -22.01 -7.06
CA GLU A 8 -1.29 -22.53 -8.33
C GLU A 8 -0.09 -21.70 -8.83
N LYS A 9 -0.11 -20.39 -8.64
CA LYS A 9 1.00 -19.49 -9.01
C LYS A 9 2.21 -19.65 -8.09
N LEU A 10 1.98 -19.92 -6.80
CA LEU A 10 3.07 -20.20 -5.86
C LEU A 10 3.79 -21.50 -6.23
N VAL A 11 3.05 -22.55 -6.59
CA VAL A 11 3.64 -23.83 -7.02
C VAL A 11 4.41 -23.70 -8.35
N LYS A 12 3.99 -22.79 -9.24
CA LYS A 12 4.65 -22.51 -10.52
C LYS A 12 5.77 -21.46 -10.42
N SER A 13 6.03 -20.90 -9.24
CA SER A 13 7.10 -19.93 -9.08
C SER A 13 8.46 -20.62 -9.26
N PRO A 14 9.41 -20.01 -9.99
CA PRO A 14 10.75 -20.57 -10.11
C PRO A 14 11.39 -20.72 -8.73
N GLU A 15 12.16 -21.79 -8.54
CA GLU A 15 12.98 -21.94 -7.34
C GLU A 15 13.92 -20.72 -7.22
N PRO A 16 13.90 -20.00 -6.09
CA PRO A 16 14.80 -18.87 -5.88
C PRO A 16 16.26 -19.34 -5.92
N SER A 17 17.15 -18.49 -6.44
CA SER A 17 18.59 -18.81 -6.43
C SER A 17 19.12 -18.83 -4.99
N TRP A 18 20.24 -19.53 -4.78
CA TRP A 18 20.93 -19.56 -3.48
C TRP A 18 21.28 -18.16 -2.97
N GLU A 19 21.67 -17.24 -3.87
CA GLU A 19 21.96 -15.85 -3.50
C GLU A 19 20.70 -15.12 -3.02
N GLN A 20 19.56 -15.32 -3.70
CA GLN A 20 18.28 -14.74 -3.27
C GLN A 20 17.81 -15.30 -1.92
N LEU A 21 18.09 -16.58 -1.66
CA LEU A 21 17.75 -17.24 -0.41
C LEU A 21 18.62 -16.76 0.76
N VAL A 22 19.91 -16.54 0.51
CA VAL A 22 20.86 -15.97 1.46
C VAL A 22 20.52 -14.50 1.75
N ASP A 23 20.29 -13.69 0.72
CA ASP A 23 19.87 -12.27 0.88
C ASP A 23 18.56 -12.16 1.67
N GLY A 24 17.57 -13.00 1.35
CA GLY A 24 16.29 -13.01 2.07
C GLY A 24 16.44 -13.44 3.54
N THR A 25 17.34 -14.38 3.81
CA THR A 25 17.60 -14.85 5.18
C THR A 25 18.39 -13.81 5.99
N GLU A 26 19.43 -13.23 5.41
CA GLU A 26 20.22 -12.15 6.01
C GLU A 26 19.35 -10.93 6.29
N PHE A 27 18.42 -10.63 5.39
CA PHE A 27 17.40 -9.59 5.58
C PHE A 27 16.48 -9.88 6.78
N MET A 28 15.92 -11.09 6.88
CA MET A 28 15.07 -11.48 8.01
C MET A 28 15.82 -11.44 9.34
N VAL A 29 17.06 -11.94 9.36
CA VAL A 29 17.94 -11.86 10.54
C VAL A 29 18.20 -10.40 10.93
N CYS A 30 18.52 -9.54 9.95
CA CYS A 30 18.71 -8.11 10.18
C CYS A 30 17.50 -7.40 10.78
N MET A 31 16.28 -7.87 10.50
CA MET A 31 15.02 -7.30 11.01
C MET A 31 14.66 -7.79 12.42
N ILE A 32 15.11 -8.98 12.79
CA ILE A 32 14.86 -9.62 14.10
C ILE A 32 15.93 -9.23 15.12
N GLU A 33 17.14 -8.88 14.67
CA GLU A 33 18.20 -8.36 15.54
C GLU A 33 17.76 -7.13 16.34
N ALA A 34 18.05 -7.18 17.65
CA ALA A 34 17.87 -6.06 18.56
C ALA A 34 18.81 -4.91 18.16
N SER A 35 18.27 -4.00 17.36
CA SER A 35 18.93 -2.77 16.92
C SER A 35 18.24 -1.59 17.59
N THR A 36 18.95 -0.47 17.67
CA THR A 36 18.34 0.77 18.14
C THR A 36 17.20 1.17 17.19
N GLU A 37 16.19 1.89 17.68
CA GLU A 37 15.03 2.31 16.87
C GLU A 37 15.47 3.01 15.57
N SER A 38 16.53 3.83 15.64
CA SER A 38 17.11 4.51 14.47
C SER A 38 17.74 3.54 13.46
N GLU A 39 18.44 2.50 13.89
CA GLU A 39 19.03 1.49 13.00
C GLU A 39 17.96 0.61 12.36
N ARG A 40 16.92 0.29 13.13
CA ARG A 40 15.73 -0.44 12.65
C ARG A 40 15.00 0.36 11.57
N LEU A 41 14.76 1.65 11.80
CA LEU A 41 14.14 2.53 10.80
C LEU A 41 14.99 2.67 9.53
N LYS A 42 16.31 2.76 9.67
CA LYS A 42 17.23 2.80 8.52
C LYS A 42 17.21 1.51 7.70
N LYS A 43 17.12 0.34 8.36
CA LYS A 43 16.95 -0.96 7.70
C LYS A 43 15.60 -1.08 6.99
N ILE A 44 14.51 -0.59 7.60
CA ILE A 44 13.17 -0.56 6.99
C ILE A 44 13.16 0.32 5.74
N SER A 45 13.75 1.52 5.80
CA SER A 45 13.85 2.41 4.63
C SER A 45 14.58 1.74 3.47
N LYS A 46 15.73 1.09 3.72
CA LYS A 46 16.47 0.35 2.68
C LYS A 46 15.66 -0.79 2.08
N PHE A 47 14.77 -1.40 2.87
CA PHE A 47 13.88 -2.46 2.39
C PHE A 47 12.72 -1.91 1.55
N GLU A 48 12.13 -0.80 1.95
CA GLU A 48 11.12 -0.10 1.15
C GLU A 48 11.70 0.31 -0.21
N ASP A 49 12.96 0.77 -0.24
CA ASP A 49 13.69 1.07 -1.47
C ASP A 49 13.92 -0.19 -2.32
N PHE A 50 14.33 -1.30 -1.71
CA PHE A 50 14.52 -2.60 -2.39
C PHE A 50 13.21 -3.12 -3.01
N LEU A 51 12.08 -2.96 -2.32
CA LEU A 51 10.77 -3.36 -2.83
C LEU A 51 10.17 -2.36 -3.83
N GLY A 52 10.83 -1.22 -4.08
CA GLY A 52 10.28 -0.14 -4.91
C GLY A 52 9.05 0.55 -4.28
N ILE A 53 8.83 0.34 -2.98
CA ILE A 53 7.73 0.97 -2.21
C ILE A 53 8.15 2.37 -1.77
N GLY A 54 9.47 2.58 -1.57
CA GLY A 54 10.08 3.88 -1.29
C GLY A 54 10.20 4.79 -2.51
N ASP A 55 9.89 4.28 -3.72
CA ASP A 55 9.93 5.04 -4.97
C ASP A 55 9.08 6.32 -4.87
N GLU A 56 9.71 7.44 -5.18
CA GLU A 56 9.11 8.76 -5.22
C GLU A 56 7.86 8.80 -6.12
N ALA A 57 7.84 8.01 -7.22
CA ALA A 57 6.67 7.83 -8.06
C ALA A 57 5.52 7.10 -7.36
N SER A 58 5.80 6.08 -6.53
CA SER A 58 4.79 5.37 -5.74
C SER A 58 4.17 6.29 -4.68
N LYS A 59 4.99 7.12 -4.02
CA LYS A 59 4.54 8.17 -3.09
C LYS A 59 3.61 9.18 -3.78
N LEU A 60 4.04 9.73 -4.91
CA LEU A 60 3.26 10.69 -5.68
C LEU A 60 1.94 10.10 -6.18
N MET A 61 1.93 8.83 -6.61
CA MET A 61 0.72 8.13 -7.01
C MET A 61 -0.28 8.00 -5.86
N GLN A 62 0.17 7.61 -4.66
CA GLN A 62 -0.70 7.51 -3.48
C GLN A 62 -1.24 8.88 -3.05
N GLU A 63 -0.41 9.92 -3.11
CA GLU A 63 -0.83 11.30 -2.82
C GLU A 63 -1.92 11.77 -3.79
N GLN A 64 -1.75 11.55 -5.10
CA GLN A 64 -2.76 11.88 -6.11
C GLN A 64 -4.06 11.10 -5.89
N LYS A 65 -3.95 9.81 -5.54
CA LYS A 65 -5.11 8.97 -5.22
C LYS A 65 -5.86 9.46 -3.98
N ALA A 66 -5.15 9.91 -2.96
CA ALA A 66 -5.75 10.50 -1.76
C ALA A 66 -6.47 11.81 -2.09
N LYS A 67 -5.84 12.71 -2.87
CA LYS A 67 -6.44 13.97 -3.32
C LYS A 67 -7.72 13.74 -4.12
N ALA A 68 -7.71 12.79 -5.06
CA ALA A 68 -8.88 12.45 -5.86
C ALA A 68 -10.06 11.95 -5.00
N ARG A 69 -9.78 11.12 -3.99
CA ARG A 69 -10.81 10.64 -3.04
C ARG A 69 -11.42 11.78 -2.22
N ILE A 70 -10.59 12.69 -1.71
CA ILE A 70 -11.06 13.86 -0.96
C ILE A 70 -11.97 14.72 -1.85
N LEU A 71 -11.55 15.01 -3.09
CA LEU A 71 -12.34 15.80 -4.03
C LEU A 71 -13.70 15.14 -4.30
N GLN A 72 -13.72 13.83 -4.53
CA GLN A 72 -14.94 13.07 -4.76
C GLN A 72 -15.88 13.12 -3.55
N SER A 73 -15.35 13.00 -2.33
CA SER A 73 -16.15 13.12 -1.11
C SER A 73 -16.74 14.52 -0.92
N VAL A 74 -15.97 15.57 -1.24
CA VAL A 74 -16.44 16.96 -1.15
C VAL A 74 -17.59 17.21 -2.13
N LEU A 75 -17.45 16.78 -3.39
CA LEU A 75 -18.50 16.91 -4.40
C LEU A 75 -19.76 16.14 -4.00
N ALA A 76 -19.61 14.88 -3.55
CA ALA A 76 -20.75 14.09 -3.08
C ALA A 76 -21.47 14.73 -1.88
N ALA A 77 -20.73 15.37 -0.96
CA ALA A 77 -21.31 16.08 0.17
C ALA A 77 -22.04 17.38 -0.26
N GLU A 78 -21.54 18.07 -1.28
CA GLU A 78 -22.19 19.25 -1.86
C GLU A 78 -23.49 18.89 -2.56
N ASP A 79 -23.48 17.85 -3.40
CA ASP A 79 -24.67 17.33 -4.07
C ASP A 79 -25.76 16.92 -3.06
N ALA A 80 -25.38 16.23 -1.99
CA ALA A 80 -26.30 15.85 -0.91
C ALA A 80 -26.94 17.09 -0.24
N LYS A 81 -26.15 18.10 0.08
CA LYS A 81 -26.65 19.36 0.66
C LYS A 81 -27.58 20.11 -0.28
N GLU A 82 -27.30 20.13 -1.58
CA GLU A 82 -28.18 20.76 -2.55
C GLU A 82 -29.51 20.01 -2.70
N ALA A 83 -29.48 18.68 -2.72
CA ALA A 83 -30.67 17.85 -2.72
C ALA A 83 -31.56 18.11 -1.48
N GLU A 84 -30.95 18.20 -0.29
CA GLU A 84 -31.67 18.55 0.94
C GLU A 84 -32.33 19.93 0.88
N ARG A 85 -31.60 20.95 0.37
CA ARG A 85 -32.18 22.30 0.17
C ARG A 85 -33.36 22.30 -0.78
N LYS A 86 -33.28 21.56 -1.90
CA LYS A 86 -34.38 21.44 -2.86
C LYS A 86 -35.58 20.72 -2.23
N ALA A 87 -35.35 19.65 -1.49
CA ALA A 87 -36.40 18.93 -0.77
C ALA A 87 -37.10 19.79 0.29
N LEU A 88 -36.35 20.63 1.02
CA LEU A 88 -36.92 21.57 1.98
C LEU A 88 -37.78 22.64 1.30
N LYS A 89 -37.31 23.21 0.18
CA LYS A 89 -38.09 24.19 -0.60
C LYS A 89 -39.37 23.60 -1.20
N ALA A 90 -39.36 22.33 -1.61
CA ALA A 90 -40.53 21.67 -2.18
C ALA A 90 -41.59 21.29 -1.13
N LYS A 91 -41.24 21.31 0.16
CA LYS A 91 -42.15 21.01 1.28
C LYS A 91 -42.76 22.27 1.92
N LEU A 92 -42.30 23.46 1.54
CA LEU A 92 -42.84 24.75 1.96
C LEU A 92 -43.87 25.25 0.95
#